data_AF-A0A0F9GAY6-F1
#
_entry.id   AF-A0A0F9GAY6-F1
#
_cell.length_a   1.000
_cell.length_b   1.000
_cell.length_c   1.000
_cell.angle_alpha   90.00
_cell.angle_beta   90.00
_cell.angle_gamma   90.00
#
_symmetry.space_group_name_H-M   'P 1'
#
loop_
_entity.id
_entity.type
_entity.pdbx_description
1 polymer ?
#
loop_
_entity_poly.entity_id
_entity_poly.type
_entity_poly.pdbx_seq_one_letter_code
_entity_poly.pdbx_strand_id
1 'polypeptide(L)'
;MIAADRYVAASGDEAGWRNHLVAAVGSILQQYHDGTRFGIHADADGLLAAGDADTQLTWMDAQWDGQPVTPRHGKCVEINALWYSALRVAQRRATDEQTRRQWGHMADVVAGAFERTFWNQRDGCLYDVVARGEPDDGIRPNQILAVSLPDSPLGIEKQRSVVEVVRRELLTPMGLRTLSPSDRRYRGSYGVSRESRDRSYHQGTVWPWLLGPFIEAYLKVNDFSDEARAAGAEWLAPIAEHVRTAGVGYVSEIFDGDPPHAPGGCIAQAWSVAEVLRARRMVARGRG
;
A
#
# COMPACT_ATOMS: atom_id res chain seq x y z
N MET A 1 -6.70 -8.46 -9.06
CA MET A 1 -7.96 -7.74 -9.37
C MET A 1 -7.71 -6.33 -9.89
N ILE A 2 -7.16 -5.41 -9.09
CA ILE A 2 -6.87 -4.03 -9.54
C ILE A 2 -5.94 -3.97 -10.76
N ALA A 3 -4.86 -4.74 -10.76
CA ALA A 3 -3.97 -4.83 -11.92
C ALA A 3 -4.68 -5.36 -13.18
N ALA A 4 -5.62 -6.29 -13.02
CA ALA A 4 -6.40 -6.83 -14.13
C ALA A 4 -7.38 -5.77 -14.68
N ASP A 5 -8.02 -4.99 -13.80
CA ASP A 5 -8.86 -3.86 -14.22
C ASP A 5 -8.05 -2.78 -14.94
N ARG A 6 -6.86 -2.44 -14.43
CA ARG A 6 -5.93 -1.50 -15.08
C ARG A 6 -5.44 -2.02 -16.44
N TYR A 7 -5.17 -3.32 -16.57
CA TYR A 7 -4.83 -3.94 -17.85
C TYR A 7 -5.95 -3.77 -18.88
N VAL A 8 -7.20 -4.07 -18.51
CA VAL A 8 -8.35 -3.92 -19.41
C VAL A 8 -8.56 -2.45 -19.78
N ALA A 9 -8.47 -1.53 -18.81
CA ALA A 9 -8.59 -0.10 -19.08
C ALA A 9 -7.49 0.41 -20.05
N ALA A 10 -6.27 -0.12 -19.96
CA ALA A 10 -5.17 0.29 -20.83
C ALA A 10 -5.20 -0.37 -22.22
N SER A 11 -5.73 -1.59 -22.34
CA SER A 11 -5.73 -2.39 -23.57
C SER A 11 -7.04 -2.36 -24.35
N GLY A 12 -8.16 -2.05 -23.68
CA GLY A 12 -9.51 -2.23 -24.20
C GLY A 12 -9.97 -3.69 -24.27
N ASP A 13 -9.24 -4.64 -23.67
CA ASP A 13 -9.53 -6.09 -23.76
C ASP A 13 -10.71 -6.54 -22.86
N GLU A 14 -11.90 -6.04 -23.20
CA GLU A 14 -13.15 -6.40 -22.53
C GLU A 14 -13.52 -7.88 -22.76
N ALA A 15 -13.06 -8.49 -23.86
CA ALA A 15 -13.29 -9.90 -24.15
C ALA A 15 -12.47 -10.80 -23.21
N GLY A 16 -11.19 -10.50 -23.02
CA GLY A 16 -10.34 -11.22 -22.08
C GLY A 16 -10.85 -11.14 -20.65
N TRP A 17 -11.37 -9.97 -20.24
CA TRP A 17 -12.05 -9.84 -18.95
C TRP A 17 -13.22 -10.82 -18.81
N ARG A 18 -14.19 -10.76 -19.73
CA ARG A 18 -15.39 -11.60 -19.68
C ARG A 18 -15.08 -13.09 -19.75
N ASN A 19 -14.14 -13.48 -20.62
CA ASN A 19 -13.90 -14.88 -20.94
C ASN A 19 -12.97 -15.57 -19.93
N HIS A 20 -12.09 -14.82 -19.25
CA HIS A 20 -11.04 -15.41 -18.42
C HIS A 20 -10.97 -14.86 -17.00
N LEU A 21 -11.25 -13.57 -16.80
CA LEU A 21 -10.99 -12.91 -15.51
C LEU A 21 -12.22 -12.91 -14.59
N VAL A 22 -13.43 -12.71 -15.11
CA VAL A 22 -14.67 -12.61 -14.29
C VAL A 22 -14.82 -13.80 -13.32
N ALA A 23 -14.68 -15.02 -13.82
CA ALA A 23 -14.85 -16.23 -13.01
C ALA A 23 -13.77 -16.34 -11.92
N ALA A 24 -12.51 -16.05 -12.27
CA ALA A 24 -11.40 -16.07 -11.32
C ALA A 24 -11.57 -14.99 -10.23
N VAL A 25 -11.98 -13.78 -10.61
CA VAL A 25 -12.26 -12.69 -9.68
C VAL A 25 -13.37 -13.08 -8.70
N GLY A 26 -14.52 -13.57 -9.19
CA GLY A 26 -15.61 -14.00 -8.33
C GLY A 26 -15.18 -15.11 -7.37
N SER A 27 -14.43 -16.10 -7.85
CA SER A 27 -13.92 -17.20 -7.01
C SER A 27 -12.95 -16.71 -5.93
N ILE A 28 -12.06 -15.78 -6.23
CA ILE A 28 -11.14 -15.19 -5.25
C ILE A 28 -11.93 -14.42 -4.20
N LEU A 29 -12.86 -13.55 -4.60
CA LEU A 29 -13.66 -12.77 -3.66
C LEU A 29 -14.46 -13.67 -2.71
N GLN A 30 -15.10 -14.71 -3.25
CA GLN A 30 -15.88 -15.65 -2.45
C GLN A 30 -15.01 -16.42 -1.46
N GLN A 31 -13.83 -16.92 -1.86
CA GLN A 31 -12.94 -17.65 -0.97
C GLN A 31 -12.35 -16.77 0.14
N TYR A 32 -12.02 -15.52 -0.16
CA TYR A 32 -11.57 -14.57 0.86
C TYR A 32 -12.68 -14.20 1.83
N HIS A 33 -13.93 -14.14 1.35
CA HIS A 33 -15.09 -13.93 2.21
C HIS A 33 -15.33 -15.14 3.14
N ASP A 34 -15.46 -16.34 2.57
CA ASP A 34 -15.88 -17.54 3.31
C ASP A 34 -14.77 -18.15 4.18
N GLY A 35 -13.51 -17.91 3.80
CA GLY A 35 -12.35 -18.41 4.51
C GLY A 35 -11.44 -19.26 3.63
N THR A 36 -10.14 -19.08 3.81
CA THR A 36 -9.10 -19.88 3.15
C THR A 36 -7.95 -20.18 4.13
N ARG A 37 -6.86 -20.77 3.61
CA ARG A 37 -5.67 -21.12 4.39
C ARG A 37 -5.12 -19.90 5.14
N PHE A 38 -4.38 -20.16 6.22
CA PHE A 38 -3.77 -19.15 7.09
C PHE A 38 -4.80 -18.25 7.80
N GLY A 39 -6.02 -18.74 8.02
CA GLY A 39 -7.05 -18.00 8.74
C GLY A 39 -7.49 -16.72 8.03
N ILE A 40 -7.31 -16.63 6.72
CA ILE A 40 -7.79 -15.49 5.91
C ILE A 40 -9.30 -15.65 5.73
N HIS A 41 -10.10 -14.70 6.20
CA HIS A 41 -11.56 -14.70 6.07
C HIS A 41 -12.12 -13.28 6.24
N ALA A 42 -13.35 -13.04 5.77
CA ALA A 42 -14.11 -11.85 6.17
C ALA A 42 -14.70 -12.08 7.58
N ASP A 43 -14.44 -11.14 8.48
CA ASP A 43 -15.01 -11.12 9.81
C ASP A 43 -16.46 -10.58 9.79
N ALA A 44 -17.15 -10.56 10.92
CA ALA A 44 -18.55 -10.15 11.02
C ALA A 44 -18.84 -8.71 10.53
N ASP A 45 -17.82 -7.85 10.51
CA ASP A 45 -17.90 -6.49 9.97
C ASP A 45 -17.53 -6.37 8.48
N GLY A 46 -17.26 -7.50 7.82
CA GLY A 46 -16.90 -7.59 6.41
C GLY A 46 -15.41 -7.34 6.11
N LEU A 47 -14.62 -6.90 7.10
CA LEU A 47 -13.18 -6.71 6.94
C LEU A 47 -12.45 -8.05 6.93
N LEU A 48 -11.41 -8.15 6.13
CA LEU A 48 -10.54 -9.31 6.11
C LEU A 48 -9.63 -9.33 7.33
N ALA A 49 -9.67 -10.44 8.06
CA ALA A 49 -8.68 -10.82 9.05
C ALA A 49 -7.82 -11.96 8.49
N ALA A 50 -6.53 -11.99 8.83
CA ALA A 50 -5.59 -12.99 8.34
C ALA A 50 -4.51 -13.32 9.36
N GLY A 51 -4.11 -14.60 9.41
CA GLY A 51 -2.94 -15.04 10.15
C GLY A 51 -3.06 -15.03 11.68
N ASP A 52 -1.93 -15.32 12.30
CA ASP A 52 -1.70 -15.30 13.74
C ASP A 52 -0.28 -14.77 14.05
N ALA A 53 0.13 -14.82 15.32
CA ALA A 53 1.41 -14.30 15.80
C ALA A 53 2.64 -14.90 15.12
N ASP A 54 2.53 -16.10 14.55
CA ASP A 54 3.62 -16.83 13.92
C ASP A 54 3.64 -16.67 12.38
N THR A 55 2.66 -15.96 11.81
CA THR A 55 2.52 -15.77 10.36
C THR A 55 3.09 -14.44 9.85
N GLN A 56 3.45 -14.41 8.57
CA GLN A 56 3.93 -13.23 7.83
C GLN A 56 3.25 -13.13 6.46
N LEU A 57 2.02 -12.63 6.44
CA LEU A 57 1.16 -12.66 5.24
C LEU A 57 1.13 -11.33 4.45
N THR A 58 1.94 -10.35 4.85
CA THR A 58 2.00 -9.03 4.21
C THR A 58 3.37 -8.81 3.58
N TRP A 59 3.54 -7.74 2.78
CA TRP A 59 4.84 -7.42 2.20
C TRP A 59 5.92 -7.05 3.24
N MET A 60 5.52 -6.77 4.49
CA MET A 60 6.42 -6.60 5.62
C MET A 60 6.70 -7.95 6.30
N ASP A 61 7.37 -8.86 5.60
CA ASP A 61 7.50 -10.29 5.93
C ASP A 61 8.86 -10.71 6.50
N ALA A 62 9.63 -9.78 7.05
CA ALA A 62 10.90 -10.12 7.68
C ALA A 62 10.73 -10.98 8.94
N GLN A 63 11.57 -12.01 9.05
CA GLN A 63 11.61 -12.95 10.16
C GLN A 63 13.03 -13.06 10.72
N TRP A 64 13.14 -13.15 12.04
CA TRP A 64 14.40 -13.48 12.73
C TRP A 64 14.15 -14.61 13.72
N ASP A 65 14.93 -15.68 13.62
CA ASP A 65 14.84 -16.86 14.49
C ASP A 65 13.42 -17.47 14.56
N GLY A 66 12.77 -17.57 13.39
CA GLY A 66 11.42 -18.11 13.25
C GLY A 66 10.30 -17.18 13.75
N GLN A 67 10.62 -15.95 14.16
CA GLN A 67 9.66 -14.99 14.70
C GLN A 67 9.52 -13.77 13.77
N PRO A 68 8.28 -13.35 13.42
CA PRO A 68 8.07 -12.14 12.65
C PRO A 68 8.65 -10.90 13.34
N VAL A 69 9.39 -10.09 12.59
CA VAL A 69 9.95 -8.81 13.07
C VAL A 69 8.87 -7.73 13.13
N THR A 70 7.95 -7.77 12.16
CA THR A 70 6.80 -6.88 12.04
C THR A 70 5.53 -7.73 11.96
N PRO A 71 5.03 -8.27 13.08
CA PRO A 71 3.82 -9.07 13.09
C PRO A 71 2.64 -8.20 12.66
N ARG A 72 1.99 -8.59 11.56
CA ARG A 72 0.83 -7.90 10.97
C ARG A 72 -0.28 -8.91 10.67
N HIS A 73 -0.71 -9.62 11.71
CA HIS A 73 -1.85 -10.51 11.68
C HIS A 73 -3.12 -9.79 12.16
N GLY A 74 -4.29 -10.31 11.83
CA GLY A 74 -5.57 -9.63 12.02
C GLY A 74 -5.93 -8.78 10.81
N LYS A 75 -6.45 -7.57 11.02
CA LYS A 75 -6.97 -6.69 9.97
C LYS A 75 -5.91 -5.69 9.56
N CYS A 76 -5.23 -5.92 8.43
CA CYS A 76 -4.23 -4.99 7.89
C CYS A 76 -4.87 -3.89 7.06
N VAL A 77 -4.40 -2.65 7.21
CA VAL A 77 -5.01 -1.47 6.61
C VAL A 77 -5.00 -1.51 5.08
N GLU A 78 -3.89 -1.89 4.46
CA GLU A 78 -3.74 -1.93 3.01
C GLU A 78 -4.47 -3.11 2.39
N ILE A 79 -4.51 -4.25 3.08
CA ILE A 79 -5.24 -5.43 2.61
C ILE A 79 -6.74 -5.13 2.56
N ASN A 80 -7.27 -4.46 3.59
CA ASN A 80 -8.67 -4.08 3.63
C ASN A 80 -9.01 -2.95 2.64
N ALA A 81 -8.07 -2.04 2.36
CA ALA A 81 -8.24 -1.07 1.28
C ALA A 81 -8.26 -1.74 -0.11
N LEU A 82 -7.36 -2.70 -0.35
CA LEU A 82 -7.33 -3.51 -1.56
C LEU A 82 -8.59 -4.35 -1.70
N TRP A 83 -9.11 -4.91 -0.60
CA TRP A 83 -10.36 -5.66 -0.54
C TRP A 83 -11.54 -4.79 -0.97
N TYR A 84 -11.68 -3.61 -0.35
CA TYR A 84 -12.70 -2.63 -0.73
C TYR A 84 -12.62 -2.27 -2.22
N SER A 85 -11.41 -1.92 -2.71
CA SER A 85 -11.23 -1.55 -4.11
C SER A 85 -11.51 -2.73 -5.06
N ALA A 86 -11.17 -3.96 -4.66
CA ALA A 86 -11.48 -5.15 -5.43
C ALA A 86 -12.99 -5.42 -5.54
N LEU A 87 -13.75 -5.23 -4.45
CA LEU A 87 -15.21 -5.33 -4.46
C LEU A 87 -15.83 -4.27 -5.38
N ARG A 88 -15.32 -3.03 -5.35
CA ARG A 88 -15.78 -1.95 -6.26
C ARG A 88 -15.46 -2.25 -7.73
N VAL A 89 -14.30 -2.81 -8.02
CA VAL A 89 -13.97 -3.30 -9.36
C VAL A 89 -14.95 -4.39 -9.80
N ALA A 90 -15.19 -5.40 -8.96
CA ALA A 90 -16.12 -6.48 -9.28
C ALA A 90 -17.56 -5.99 -9.45
N GLN A 91 -18.00 -5.01 -8.64
CA GLN A 91 -19.28 -4.33 -8.80
C GLN A 91 -19.39 -3.66 -10.18
N ARG A 92 -18.42 -2.81 -10.56
CA ARG A 92 -18.44 -2.10 -11.86
C ARG A 92 -18.40 -3.05 -13.05
N ARG A 93 -17.67 -4.16 -12.90
CA ARG A 93 -17.43 -5.15 -13.94
C ARG A 93 -18.45 -6.28 -13.98
N ALA A 94 -19.42 -6.30 -13.06
CA ALA A 94 -20.46 -7.32 -13.01
C ALA A 94 -21.35 -7.27 -14.26
N THR A 95 -21.63 -8.44 -14.83
CA THR A 95 -22.42 -8.61 -16.05
C THR A 95 -23.92 -8.62 -15.80
N ASP A 96 -24.34 -8.92 -14.57
CA ASP A 96 -25.73 -8.97 -14.15
C ASP A 96 -25.97 -8.10 -12.89
N GLU A 97 -27.22 -7.70 -12.70
CA GLU A 97 -27.61 -6.78 -11.63
C GLU A 97 -27.55 -7.42 -10.24
N GLN A 98 -27.75 -8.73 -10.13
CA GLN A 98 -27.70 -9.42 -8.84
C GLN A 98 -26.28 -9.43 -8.29
N THR A 99 -25.30 -9.84 -9.10
CA THR A 99 -23.87 -9.82 -8.77
C THR A 99 -23.39 -8.39 -8.47
N ARG A 100 -23.84 -7.41 -9.27
CA ARG A 100 -23.53 -5.99 -9.05
C ARG A 100 -24.00 -5.51 -7.67
N ARG A 101 -25.25 -5.82 -7.29
CA ARG A 101 -25.80 -5.48 -5.98
C ARG A 101 -25.09 -6.18 -4.83
N GLN A 102 -24.78 -7.47 -5.00
CA GLN A 102 -24.07 -8.25 -3.99
C GLN A 102 -22.71 -7.63 -3.65
N TRP A 103 -21.85 -7.39 -4.66
CA TRP A 103 -20.53 -6.80 -4.42
C TRP A 103 -20.61 -5.34 -3.98
N GLY A 104 -21.58 -4.58 -4.48
CA GLY A 104 -21.83 -3.22 -4.04
C GLY A 104 -22.18 -3.14 -2.55
N HIS A 105 -23.11 -3.98 -2.10
CA HIS A 105 -23.50 -4.04 -0.70
C HIS A 105 -22.32 -4.42 0.21
N MET A 106 -21.54 -5.43 -0.17
CA MET A 106 -20.34 -5.82 0.59
C MET A 106 -19.33 -4.68 0.67
N ALA A 107 -19.11 -3.96 -0.44
CA ALA A 107 -18.20 -2.81 -0.45
C ALA A 107 -18.67 -1.69 0.48
N ASP A 108 -19.98 -1.43 0.56
CA ASP A 108 -20.53 -0.40 1.46
C ASP A 108 -20.37 -0.79 2.94
N VAL A 109 -20.59 -2.07 3.28
CA VAL A 109 -20.34 -2.60 4.62
C VAL A 109 -18.86 -2.44 5.00
N VAL A 110 -17.96 -2.86 4.11
CA VAL A 110 -16.51 -2.75 4.28
C VAL A 110 -16.07 -1.29 4.45
N ALA A 111 -16.59 -0.36 3.65
CA ALA A 111 -16.22 1.06 3.76
C ALA A 111 -16.56 1.62 5.16
N GLY A 112 -17.77 1.35 5.65
CA GLY A 112 -18.18 1.78 6.98
C GLY A 112 -17.34 1.15 8.08
N ALA A 113 -17.05 -0.15 7.98
CA ALA A 113 -16.22 -0.85 8.97
C ALA A 113 -14.76 -0.39 8.94
N PHE A 114 -14.21 -0.15 7.74
CA PHE A 114 -12.83 0.30 7.54
C PHE A 114 -12.56 1.60 8.31
N GLU A 115 -13.40 2.61 8.10
CA GLU A 115 -13.21 3.90 8.74
C GLU A 115 -13.30 3.80 10.27
N ARG A 116 -14.28 3.05 10.80
CA ARG A 116 -14.42 2.84 12.26
C ARG A 116 -13.25 2.07 12.87
N THR A 117 -12.67 1.14 12.13
CA THR A 117 -11.62 0.24 12.63
C THR A 117 -10.25 0.90 12.56
N PHE A 118 -9.95 1.59 11.47
CA PHE A 118 -8.59 2.07 11.20
C PHE A 118 -8.37 3.54 11.50
N TRP A 119 -9.40 4.39 11.61
CA TRP A 119 -9.18 5.82 11.81
C TRP A 119 -8.63 6.13 13.22
N ASN A 120 -7.37 6.59 13.26
CA ASN A 120 -6.74 7.09 14.47
C ASN A 120 -7.00 8.61 14.59
N GLN A 121 -7.99 8.96 15.40
CA GLN A 121 -8.40 10.36 15.61
C GLN A 121 -7.30 11.22 16.25
N ARG A 122 -6.42 10.62 17.08
CA ARG A 122 -5.35 11.35 17.79
C ARG A 122 -4.31 11.86 16.81
N ASP A 123 -3.86 11.00 15.91
CA ASP A 123 -2.74 11.29 15.02
C ASP A 123 -3.21 11.75 13.63
N GLY A 124 -4.52 11.70 13.36
CA GLY A 124 -5.11 12.12 12.09
C GLY A 124 -4.75 11.20 10.93
N CYS A 125 -4.54 9.91 11.21
CA CYS A 125 -4.04 8.95 10.24
C CYS A 125 -4.73 7.58 10.43
N LEU A 126 -4.24 6.53 9.76
CA LEU A 126 -4.75 5.17 9.97
C LEU A 126 -3.84 4.36 10.90
N TYR A 127 -4.45 3.54 11.76
CA TYR A 127 -3.78 2.41 12.40
C TYR A 127 -3.26 1.45 11.32
N ASP A 128 -2.09 0.86 11.55
CA ASP A 128 -1.44 0.01 10.54
C ASP A 128 -2.08 -1.38 10.45
N VAL A 129 -2.43 -1.94 11.60
CA VAL A 129 -3.08 -3.24 11.76
C VAL A 129 -3.93 -3.22 13.02
N VAL A 130 -5.06 -3.94 13.01
CA VAL A 130 -5.88 -4.18 14.20
C VAL A 130 -5.99 -5.68 14.44
N ALA A 131 -5.41 -6.15 15.54
CA ALA A 131 -5.39 -7.56 15.92
C ALA A 131 -6.22 -7.75 17.20
N ARG A 132 -7.27 -8.58 17.16
CA ARG A 132 -8.12 -8.87 18.33
C ARG A 132 -8.69 -7.63 19.05
N GLY A 133 -8.94 -6.56 18.29
CA GLY A 133 -9.44 -5.29 18.80
C GLY A 133 -8.37 -4.33 19.31
N GLU A 134 -7.09 -4.72 19.28
CA GLU A 134 -5.96 -3.87 19.64
C GLU A 134 -5.35 -3.25 18.37
N PRO A 135 -5.44 -1.91 18.20
CA PRO A 135 -4.83 -1.23 17.07
C PRO A 135 -3.32 -0.97 17.28
N ASP A 136 -2.50 -1.16 16.24
CA ASP A 136 -1.11 -0.65 16.19
C ASP A 136 -1.12 0.80 15.66
N ASP A 137 -0.70 1.74 16.51
CA ASP A 137 -0.62 3.17 16.23
C ASP A 137 0.70 3.64 15.63
N GLY A 138 1.60 2.70 15.30
CA GLY A 138 2.80 2.97 14.53
C GLY A 138 2.47 3.60 13.19
N ILE A 139 2.94 4.83 12.97
CA ILE A 139 2.77 5.53 11.70
C ILE A 139 3.64 4.83 10.65
N ARG A 140 2.97 4.10 9.76
CA ARG A 140 3.57 3.28 8.70
C ARG A 140 3.02 3.67 7.33
N PRO A 141 3.74 3.37 6.23
CA PRO A 141 3.34 3.85 4.91
C PRO A 141 2.16 3.08 4.32
N ASN A 142 1.77 1.93 4.87
CA ASN A 142 0.70 1.08 4.34
C ASN A 142 -0.63 1.82 4.13
N GLN A 143 -0.92 2.78 5.00
CA GLN A 143 -2.10 3.65 4.89
C GLN A 143 -2.17 4.44 3.58
N ILE A 144 -1.02 4.73 2.93
CA ILE A 144 -1.01 5.48 1.68
C ILE A 144 -1.70 4.71 0.55
N LEU A 145 -1.68 3.37 0.60
CA LEU A 145 -2.38 2.51 -0.35
C LEU A 145 -3.89 2.70 -0.27
N ALA A 146 -4.44 2.99 0.92
CA ALA A 146 -5.86 3.29 1.06
C ALA A 146 -6.29 4.57 0.34
N VAL A 147 -5.36 5.49 0.10
CA VAL A 147 -5.61 6.75 -0.60
C VAL A 147 -5.30 6.65 -2.08
N SER A 148 -4.19 6.00 -2.44
CA SER A 148 -3.70 5.91 -3.83
C SER A 148 -4.57 5.04 -4.74
N LEU A 149 -5.37 4.13 -4.17
CA LEU A 149 -6.27 3.29 -4.95
C LEU A 149 -7.37 4.13 -5.65
N PRO A 150 -7.88 3.67 -6.81
CA PRO A 150 -8.96 4.36 -7.51
C PRO A 150 -10.17 4.60 -6.61
N ASP A 151 -10.55 3.56 -5.87
CA ASP A 151 -11.61 3.61 -4.87
C ASP A 151 -10.98 3.62 -3.48
N SER A 152 -11.21 4.69 -2.72
CA SER A 152 -10.82 4.79 -1.31
C SER A 152 -12.06 4.59 -0.43
N PRO A 153 -11.95 3.85 0.70
CA PRO A 153 -13.03 3.77 1.69
C PRO A 153 -13.14 5.04 2.54
N LEU A 154 -12.23 6.01 2.39
CA LEU A 154 -12.19 7.24 3.18
C LEU A 154 -12.81 8.44 2.45
N GLY A 155 -13.43 9.35 3.20
CA GLY A 155 -13.75 10.69 2.72
C GLY A 155 -12.50 11.53 2.40
N ILE A 156 -12.65 12.55 1.54
CA ILE A 156 -11.53 13.34 1.01
C ILE A 156 -10.70 14.05 2.09
N GLU A 157 -11.31 14.57 3.15
CA GLU A 157 -10.57 15.24 4.23
C GLU A 157 -9.66 14.27 5.01
N LYS A 158 -10.14 13.04 5.26
CA LYS A 158 -9.32 11.99 5.88
C LYS A 158 -8.20 11.53 4.96
N GLN A 159 -8.45 11.44 3.66
CA GLN A 159 -7.41 11.17 2.66
C GLN A 159 -6.31 12.25 2.70
N ARG A 160 -6.67 13.54 2.71
CA ARG A 160 -5.71 14.65 2.86
C ARG A 160 -4.89 14.54 4.13
N SER A 161 -5.55 14.26 5.26
CA SER A 161 -4.90 14.08 6.56
C SER A 161 -3.86 12.94 6.53
N VAL A 162 -4.23 11.78 5.97
CA VAL A 162 -3.32 10.64 5.81
C VAL A 162 -2.09 11.00 4.97
N VAL A 163 -2.30 11.63 3.81
CA VAL A 163 -1.22 12.04 2.91
C VAL A 163 -0.25 13.00 3.62
N GLU A 164 -0.78 13.96 4.38
CA GLU A 164 0.04 14.93 5.11
C GLU A 164 0.84 14.28 6.24
N VAL A 165 0.24 13.36 7.00
CA VAL A 165 0.97 12.61 8.05
C VAL A 165 2.08 11.77 7.42
N VAL A 166 1.79 11.04 6.34
CA VAL A 166 2.80 10.23 5.64
C VAL A 166 3.92 11.11 5.08
N ARG A 167 3.59 12.26 4.49
CA ARG A 167 4.58 13.24 3.99
C ARG A 167 5.49 13.73 5.10
N ARG A 168 4.92 14.12 6.24
CA ARG A 168 5.67 14.68 7.37
C ARG A 168 6.57 13.65 8.05
N GLU A 169 6.04 12.44 8.26
CA GLU A 169 6.67 11.44 9.14
C GLU A 169 7.59 10.48 8.38
N LEU A 170 7.25 10.16 7.12
CA LEU A 170 7.83 9.02 6.42
C LEU A 170 8.60 9.40 5.16
N LEU A 171 8.29 10.53 4.52
CA LEU A 171 8.94 10.90 3.27
C LEU A 171 10.44 11.20 3.46
N THR A 172 11.23 10.65 2.55
CA THR A 172 12.67 10.88 2.42
C THR A 172 13.00 11.13 0.95
N PRO A 173 14.24 11.58 0.63
CA PRO A 173 14.68 11.72 -0.76
C PRO A 173 14.60 10.43 -1.59
N MET A 174 14.68 9.25 -0.95
CA MET A 174 14.76 7.95 -1.64
C MET A 174 13.46 7.13 -1.61
N GLY A 175 12.47 7.57 -0.83
CA GLY A 175 11.19 6.86 -0.66
C GLY A 175 10.54 7.10 0.69
N LEU A 176 9.63 6.21 1.08
CA LEU A 176 9.00 6.28 2.40
C LEU A 176 9.70 5.36 3.40
N ARG A 177 9.94 5.84 4.62
CA ARG A 177 10.30 5.02 5.78
C ARG A 177 9.17 4.04 6.08
N THR A 178 9.56 2.84 6.51
CA THR A 178 8.61 1.78 6.91
C THR A 178 7.99 1.99 8.29
N LEU A 179 8.54 2.90 9.10
CA LEU A 179 8.04 3.31 10.41
C LEU A 179 8.51 4.74 10.71
N SER A 180 7.68 5.55 11.38
CA SER A 180 8.05 6.91 11.80
C SER A 180 9.26 6.88 12.76
N PRO A 181 10.23 7.80 12.60
CA PRO A 181 11.35 7.97 13.55
C PRO A 181 10.93 8.31 14.98
N SER A 182 9.68 8.75 15.19
CA SER A 182 9.14 9.02 16.53
C SER A 182 8.78 7.75 17.32
N ASP A 183 8.65 6.61 16.64
CA ASP A 183 8.36 5.32 17.26
C ASP A 183 9.63 4.71 17.88
N ARG A 184 9.53 4.19 19.09
CA ARG A 184 10.66 3.57 19.82
C ARG A 184 11.22 2.33 19.12
N ARG A 185 10.44 1.70 18.24
CA ARG A 185 10.84 0.53 17.44
C ARG A 185 11.67 0.92 16.21
N TYR A 186 11.77 2.21 15.89
CA TYR A 186 12.48 2.71 14.71
C TYR A 186 13.96 2.30 14.69
N ARG A 187 14.42 1.91 13.51
CA ARG A 187 15.79 1.52 13.15
C ARG A 187 16.15 2.16 11.82
N GLY A 188 16.84 3.30 11.88
CA GLY A 188 17.18 4.09 10.70
C GLY A 188 18.34 3.57 9.85
N SER A 189 19.09 2.57 10.31
CA SER A 189 20.17 1.95 9.52
C SER A 189 19.85 0.49 9.21
N TYR A 190 19.94 0.14 7.92
CA TYR A 190 19.93 -1.22 7.41
C TYR A 190 21.30 -1.84 7.68
N GLY A 191 21.39 -2.60 8.77
CA GLY A 191 22.67 -2.99 9.34
C GLY A 191 23.52 -3.94 8.48
N VAL A 192 24.69 -4.30 9.02
CA VAL A 192 25.68 -5.13 8.31
C VAL A 192 25.51 -6.63 8.58
N SER A 193 25.06 -7.00 9.78
CA SER A 193 24.82 -8.39 10.15
C SER A 193 23.43 -8.84 9.68
N ARG A 194 23.25 -10.14 9.44
CA ARG A 194 21.94 -10.70 9.08
C ARG A 194 20.85 -10.30 10.10
N GLU A 195 21.14 -10.44 11.39
CA GLU A 195 20.20 -10.04 12.44
C GLU A 195 19.80 -8.56 12.33
N SER A 196 20.79 -7.67 12.19
CA SER A 196 20.53 -6.24 12.10
C SER A 196 19.68 -5.88 10.88
N ARG A 197 19.92 -6.55 9.73
CA ARG A 197 19.18 -6.39 8.49
C ARG A 197 17.73 -6.84 8.64
N ASP A 198 17.52 -8.07 9.07
CA ASP A 198 16.18 -8.66 9.22
C ASP A 198 15.35 -7.81 10.20
N ARG A 199 15.96 -7.37 11.31
CA ARG A 199 15.28 -6.55 12.31
C ARG A 199 15.00 -5.10 11.87
N SER A 200 15.76 -4.52 10.94
CA SER A 200 15.53 -3.15 10.43
C SER A 200 14.66 -3.11 9.18
N TYR A 201 14.56 -4.22 8.43
CA TYR A 201 14.02 -4.30 7.06
C TYR A 201 12.67 -3.58 6.86
N HIS A 202 11.79 -3.66 7.86
CA HIS A 202 10.50 -2.96 7.90
C HIS A 202 10.29 -2.15 9.18
N GLN A 203 11.37 -1.73 9.85
CA GLN A 203 11.32 -0.97 11.10
C GLN A 203 11.99 0.40 10.96
N GLY A 204 12.06 0.98 9.75
CA GLY A 204 12.64 2.32 9.54
C GLY A 204 13.37 2.47 8.21
N THR A 205 13.83 1.35 7.63
CA THR A 205 14.34 1.28 6.26
C THR A 205 13.37 1.92 5.26
N VAL A 206 13.92 2.63 4.29
CA VAL A 206 13.20 3.35 3.23
C VAL A 206 12.98 2.44 2.03
N TRP A 207 11.75 2.46 1.49
CA TRP A 207 11.35 1.68 0.32
C TRP A 207 10.92 2.60 -0.84
N PRO A 208 11.62 2.61 -1.98
CA PRO A 208 11.35 3.53 -3.09
C PRO A 208 10.05 3.29 -3.83
N TRP A 209 9.58 2.04 -3.94
CA TRP A 209 8.35 1.74 -4.66
C TRP A 209 7.13 2.48 -4.07
N LEU A 210 7.18 2.82 -2.78
CA LEU A 210 6.16 3.58 -2.08
C LEU A 210 6.03 5.05 -2.55
N LEU A 211 7.02 5.58 -3.30
CA LEU A 211 6.88 6.89 -3.95
C LEU A 211 5.75 6.91 -4.97
N GLY A 212 5.51 5.80 -5.67
CA GLY A 212 4.43 5.72 -6.65
C GLY A 212 3.05 5.94 -6.01
N PRO A 213 2.64 5.11 -5.04
CA PRO A 213 1.40 5.30 -4.32
C PRO A 213 1.32 6.64 -3.59
N PHE A 214 2.42 7.10 -2.98
CA PHE A 214 2.47 8.39 -2.30
C PHE A 214 2.17 9.57 -3.23
N ILE A 215 2.84 9.62 -4.38
CA ILE A 215 2.65 10.71 -5.35
C ILE A 215 1.26 10.63 -5.97
N GLU A 216 0.76 9.44 -6.30
CA GLU A 216 -0.62 9.26 -6.78
C GLU A 216 -1.65 9.76 -5.76
N ALA A 217 -1.47 9.40 -4.48
CA ALA A 217 -2.33 9.88 -3.39
C ALA A 217 -2.25 11.40 -3.23
N TYR A 218 -1.03 11.97 -3.23
CA TYR A 218 -0.83 13.41 -3.09
C TYR A 218 -1.44 14.20 -4.25
N LEU A 219 -1.25 13.76 -5.49
CA LEU A 219 -1.87 14.39 -6.65
C LEU A 219 -3.39 14.28 -6.58
N LYS A 220 -3.93 13.10 -6.22
CA LYS A 220 -5.38 12.87 -6.10
C LYS A 220 -6.05 13.84 -5.13
N VAL A 221 -5.50 14.01 -3.92
CA VAL A 221 -6.13 14.85 -2.88
C VAL A 221 -5.93 16.36 -3.10
N ASN A 222 -5.01 16.74 -3.99
CA ASN A 222 -4.73 18.11 -4.44
C ASN A 222 -5.18 18.33 -5.89
N ASP A 223 -6.19 17.58 -6.34
CA ASP A 223 -6.84 17.74 -7.65
C ASP A 223 -5.94 17.68 -8.89
N PHE A 224 -4.75 17.09 -8.76
CA PHE A 224 -3.72 17.07 -9.80
C PHE A 224 -3.34 18.47 -10.28
N SER A 225 -3.35 19.48 -9.39
CA SER A 225 -2.94 20.84 -9.71
C SER A 225 -1.49 20.89 -10.20
N ASP A 226 -1.13 21.96 -10.91
CA ASP A 226 0.25 22.12 -11.39
C ASP A 226 1.24 22.28 -10.23
N GLU A 227 0.82 22.89 -9.11
CA GLU A 227 1.60 22.94 -7.88
C GLU A 227 1.83 21.54 -7.30
N ALA A 228 0.79 20.70 -7.29
CA ALA A 228 0.91 19.34 -6.79
C ALA A 228 1.85 18.50 -7.67
N ARG A 229 1.81 18.71 -8.98
CA ARG A 229 2.70 18.08 -9.96
C ARG A 229 4.14 18.56 -9.79
N ALA A 230 4.35 19.85 -9.55
CA ALA A 230 5.67 20.41 -9.29
C ALA A 230 6.30 19.79 -8.02
N ALA A 231 5.53 19.69 -6.93
CA ALA A 231 5.97 19.01 -5.71
C ALA A 231 6.32 17.52 -5.95
N GLY A 232 5.48 16.81 -6.72
CA GLY A 232 5.76 15.43 -7.11
C GLY A 232 7.05 15.28 -7.93
N ALA A 233 7.33 16.23 -8.84
CA ALA A 233 8.57 16.25 -9.62
C ALA A 233 9.80 16.48 -8.72
N GLU A 234 9.68 17.40 -7.75
CA GLU A 234 10.73 17.69 -6.78
C GLU A 234 11.07 16.46 -5.93
N TRP A 235 10.07 15.75 -5.40
CA TRP A 235 10.30 14.53 -4.61
C TRP A 235 10.88 13.37 -5.42
N LEU A 236 10.66 13.34 -6.74
CA LEU A 236 11.24 12.33 -7.62
C LEU A 236 12.67 12.67 -8.08
N ALA A 237 13.13 13.91 -7.91
CA ALA A 237 14.43 14.32 -8.40
C ALA A 237 15.61 13.54 -7.77
N PRO A 238 15.66 13.28 -6.45
CA PRO A 238 16.79 12.56 -5.85
C PRO A 238 16.86 11.10 -6.28
N ILE A 239 15.73 10.39 -6.34
CA ILE A 239 15.72 8.98 -6.80
C ILE A 239 16.07 8.86 -8.30
N ALA A 240 15.82 9.91 -9.10
CA ALA A 240 16.27 9.96 -10.49
C ALA A 240 17.79 10.14 -10.63
N GLU A 241 18.44 10.76 -9.64
CA GLU A 241 19.91 10.82 -9.55
C GLU A 241 20.49 9.44 -9.19
N HIS A 242 19.85 8.73 -8.25
CA HIS A 242 20.28 7.40 -7.80
C HIS A 242 20.47 6.40 -8.94
N VAL A 243 19.72 6.51 -10.04
CA VAL A 243 19.85 5.65 -11.22
C VAL A 243 21.27 5.67 -11.83
N ARG A 244 22.12 6.63 -11.48
CA ARG A 244 23.52 6.73 -11.91
C ARG A 244 24.51 6.03 -10.96
N THR A 245 24.07 5.56 -9.80
CA THR A 245 24.92 4.97 -8.75
C THR A 245 24.39 3.60 -8.31
N ALA A 246 25.19 2.83 -7.56
CA ALA A 246 24.93 1.47 -7.06
C ALA A 246 24.63 0.41 -8.15
N GLY A 247 23.49 0.52 -8.84
CA GLY A 247 23.09 -0.30 -9.98
C GLY A 247 22.64 0.61 -11.12
N VAL A 248 23.57 0.98 -12.01
CA VAL A 248 23.30 1.93 -13.10
C VAL A 248 22.11 1.50 -13.94
N GLY A 249 21.14 2.39 -14.12
CA GLY A 249 19.89 2.13 -14.85
C GLY A 249 18.76 1.56 -13.99
N TYR A 250 19.02 1.27 -12.71
CA TYR A 250 18.07 0.65 -11.80
C TYR A 250 17.88 1.44 -10.51
N VAL A 251 16.86 1.07 -9.75
CA VAL A 251 16.57 1.59 -8.41
C VAL A 251 16.78 0.46 -7.41
N SER A 252 17.55 0.74 -6.36
CA SER A 252 17.79 -0.21 -5.28
C SER A 252 16.50 -0.57 -4.55
N GLU A 253 16.48 -1.74 -3.93
CA GLU A 253 15.33 -2.24 -3.19
C GLU A 253 14.99 -1.37 -1.98
N ILE A 254 16.03 -1.00 -1.22
CA ILE A 254 15.90 -0.29 0.03
C ILE A 254 17.03 0.71 0.24
N PHE A 255 16.81 1.64 1.15
CA PHE A 255 17.79 2.63 1.61
C PHE A 255 17.73 2.75 3.13
N ASP A 256 18.82 3.21 3.74
CA ASP A 256 18.80 3.63 5.15
C ASP A 256 17.69 4.68 5.39
N GLY A 257 17.00 4.55 6.52
CA GLY A 257 16.00 5.50 6.99
C GLY A 257 16.58 6.84 7.40
N ASP A 258 17.80 6.84 7.91
CA ASP A 258 18.52 8.05 8.31
C ASP A 258 19.49 8.51 7.22
N PRO A 259 19.79 9.83 7.14
CA PRO A 259 20.86 10.32 6.28
C PRO A 259 22.19 9.59 6.55
N PRO A 260 22.98 9.29 5.51
CA PRO A 260 22.87 9.79 4.13
C PRO A 260 21.98 8.95 3.20
N HIS A 261 21.11 8.06 3.73
CA HIS A 261 20.27 7.15 2.94
C HIS A 261 21.11 6.23 2.04
N ALA A 262 22.01 5.43 2.63
CA ALA A 262 22.82 4.51 1.84
C ALA A 262 21.94 3.42 1.19
N PRO A 263 22.18 3.04 -0.08
CA PRO A 263 21.41 1.99 -0.75
C PRO A 263 21.76 0.60 -0.18
N GLY A 264 20.77 -0.28 -0.10
CA GLY A 264 20.90 -1.66 0.34
C GLY A 264 19.99 -2.62 -0.41
N GLY A 265 19.99 -3.88 0.02
CA GLY A 265 19.18 -4.95 -0.58
C GLY A 265 19.57 -5.24 -2.04
N CYS A 266 18.59 -5.68 -2.83
CA CYS A 266 18.76 -5.90 -4.26
C CYS A 266 19.06 -4.58 -4.98
N ILE A 267 20.13 -4.53 -5.79
CA ILE A 267 20.52 -3.33 -6.55
C ILE A 267 19.54 -2.96 -7.67
N ALA A 268 18.75 -3.93 -8.14
CA ALA A 268 17.85 -3.79 -9.29
C ALA A 268 16.49 -4.38 -8.97
N GLN A 269 15.60 -3.56 -8.41
CA GLN A 269 14.34 -4.05 -7.87
C GLN A 269 13.13 -3.59 -8.71
N ALA A 270 12.35 -4.56 -9.20
CA ALA A 270 11.36 -4.36 -10.26
C ALA A 270 10.25 -3.37 -9.87
N TRP A 271 9.66 -3.52 -8.68
CA TRP A 271 8.60 -2.60 -8.22
C TRP A 271 9.09 -1.17 -8.01
N SER A 272 10.37 -0.98 -7.64
CA SER A 272 10.94 0.34 -7.37
C SER A 272 11.13 1.09 -8.69
N VAL A 273 11.69 0.41 -9.69
CA VAL A 273 11.82 0.96 -11.05
C VAL A 273 10.43 1.26 -11.64
N ALA A 274 9.50 0.32 -11.55
CA ALA A 274 8.16 0.47 -12.13
C ALA A 274 7.38 1.63 -11.50
N GLU A 275 7.35 1.73 -10.17
CA GLU A 275 6.59 2.77 -9.48
C GLU A 275 7.20 4.17 -9.65
N VAL A 276 8.53 4.30 -9.67
CA VAL A 276 9.20 5.57 -9.99
C VAL A 276 8.86 6.01 -11.41
N LEU A 277 8.91 5.12 -12.40
CA LEU A 277 8.52 5.44 -13.78
C LEU A 277 7.03 5.81 -13.89
N ARG A 278 6.17 5.08 -13.19
CA ARG A 278 4.72 5.35 -13.15
C ARG A 278 4.44 6.72 -12.56
N ALA A 279 5.05 7.06 -11.43
CA ALA A 279 4.93 8.37 -10.79
C ALA A 279 5.43 9.50 -11.71
N ARG A 280 6.60 9.34 -12.33
CA ARG A 280 7.15 10.32 -13.28
C ARG A 280 6.19 10.56 -14.45
N ARG A 281 5.60 9.50 -15.02
CA ARG A 281 4.62 9.61 -16.10
C ARG A 281 3.36 10.35 -15.65
N MET A 282 2.87 10.07 -14.45
CA MET A 282 1.69 10.74 -13.87
C MET A 282 1.93 12.24 -13.67
N VAL A 283 3.08 12.60 -13.09
CA VAL A 283 3.49 14.00 -12.92
C VAL A 283 3.61 14.70 -14.28
N ALA A 284 4.15 14.04 -15.31
CA ALA A 284 4.33 14.63 -16.63
C ALA A 284 3.02 14.84 -17.42
N ARG A 285 2.03 13.94 -17.28
CA ARG A 285 0.84 13.92 -18.16
C ARG A 285 -0.39 14.66 -17.65
N GLY A 286 -0.48 15.00 -16.35
CA GLY A 286 -1.73 15.51 -15.75
C GLY A 286 -2.79 14.41 -15.62
N ARG A 287 -4.06 14.73 -15.31
CA ARG A 287 -5.16 13.74 -15.24
C ARG A 287 -5.36 13.07 -16.61
N GLY A 288 -4.87 11.84 -16.78
CA GLY A 288 -5.02 11.03 -17.99
C GLY A 288 -4.69 9.57 -17.76
#